data_AF-A0A2G9I9I2-F1
#
_entry.id   AF-A0A2G9I9I2-F1
#
_cell.length_a   1.000
_cell.length_b   1.000
_cell.length_c   1.000
_cell.angle_alpha   90.00
_cell.angle_beta   90.00
_cell.angle_gamma   90.00
#
_symmetry.space_group_name_H-M   'P 1'
#
loop_
_entity.id
_entity.type
_entity.pdbx_description
1 polymer ?
#
loop_
_entity_poly.entity_id
_entity_poly.type
_entity_poly.pdbx_seq_one_letter_code
_entity_poly.pdbx_strand_id
1 'polypeptide(L)'
;MVIAAWELHSLGNKMNNLCHELGEYVDKCQQQIETRLYERLLHMFKENQDDNQNALRTLFALQNEFPFKSPSSIEKCGIHELKNKVVIILISKPDLLPIDKVFLLVQQTSDHHLQHTETEANYAILWVPIPSSREWTHSDKMSFEFFSSRVPWFTVRRPWSLNSTVIKYIGQEWNFKEDPIMVVLDQNGVVTNSNAMDMVWIWGPKAFPFSSSREKELWEEENWMVDFMINGINPLLSKWVEEGKNLCLYGSNNIDWIREFNATINTIKSAGTQLEVVYIGCKNPAEIVKAIIDTIDQEKLSTSLSFPKVQLFWLRLESIKRSIRHQDHTTTSDKIANKLSELIDFNDDNKSWVVFGKGSSDDVIKLDEDKLKECVEHFPFWCKNVASMGLVGAIRSAFEGPYDGGKCDHVEVVPYGEEGLSDKQLICALCKRPMQKFFLYKCDE
;
A
#
# COMPACT_ATOMS: atom_id res chain seq x y z
N MET A 1 -23.85 73.04 27.02
CA MET A 1 -24.10 71.60 26.82
C MET A 1 -24.07 71.19 25.35
N VAL A 2 -24.75 71.90 24.43
CA VAL A 2 -24.83 71.51 23.01
C VAL A 2 -23.50 71.58 22.25
N ILE A 3 -22.65 72.57 22.51
CA ILE A 3 -21.34 72.74 21.83
C ILE A 3 -20.38 71.60 22.19
N ALA A 4 -20.27 71.27 23.48
CA ALA A 4 -19.42 70.16 23.95
C ALA A 4 -19.88 68.79 23.39
N ALA A 5 -21.18 68.60 23.19
CA ALA A 5 -21.71 67.37 22.58
C ALA A 5 -21.36 67.26 21.07
N TRP A 6 -21.36 68.38 20.35
CA TRP A 6 -20.93 68.44 18.95
C TRP A 6 -19.43 68.18 18.77
N GLU A 7 -18.59 68.73 19.66
CA GLU A 7 -17.14 68.49 19.65
C GLU A 7 -16.81 67.02 19.95
N LEU A 8 -17.49 66.40 20.92
CA LEU A 8 -17.35 64.97 21.21
C LEU A 8 -17.81 64.09 20.03
N HIS A 9 -18.91 64.45 19.37
CA HIS A 9 -19.38 63.73 18.19
C HIS A 9 -18.40 63.85 17.01
N SER A 10 -17.84 65.05 16.80
CA SER A 10 -16.81 65.28 15.78
C SER A 10 -15.54 64.47 16.05
N LEU A 11 -15.09 64.41 17.31
CA LEU A 11 -13.95 63.60 17.72
C LEU A 11 -14.22 62.11 17.54
N GLY A 12 -15.43 61.64 17.89
CA GLY A 12 -15.86 60.26 17.67
C GLY A 12 -15.83 59.87 16.19
N ASN A 13 -16.32 60.74 15.30
CA ASN A 13 -16.27 60.50 13.86
C ASN A 13 -14.83 60.48 13.31
N LYS A 14 -13.95 61.37 13.78
CA LYS A 14 -12.52 61.33 13.42
C LYS A 14 -11.84 60.05 13.88
N MET A 15 -12.14 59.58 15.09
CA MET A 15 -11.58 58.34 15.62
C MET A 15 -12.08 57.12 14.84
N ASN A 16 -13.37 57.08 14.47
CA ASN A 16 -13.90 56.03 13.61
C ASN A 16 -13.24 56.02 12.23
N ASN A 17 -13.00 57.20 11.62
CA ASN A 17 -12.30 57.28 10.34
C ASN A 17 -10.86 56.77 10.45
N LEU A 18 -10.13 57.15 11.51
CA LEU A 18 -8.77 56.65 11.76
C LEU A 18 -8.75 55.13 11.98
N CYS A 19 -9.71 54.59 12.74
CA CYS A 19 -9.84 53.14 12.92
C CYS A 19 -10.14 52.43 11.59
N HIS A 20 -10.97 53.02 10.73
CA HIS A 20 -11.26 52.47 9.40
C HIS A 20 -10.02 52.50 8.50
N GLU A 21 -9.32 53.63 8.42
CA GLU A 21 -8.07 53.75 7.65
C GLU A 21 -7.00 52.77 8.13
N LEU A 22 -6.80 52.67 9.45
CA LEU A 22 -5.88 51.68 10.03
C LEU A 22 -6.31 50.25 9.68
N GLY A 23 -7.60 49.95 9.71
CA GLY A 23 -8.16 48.68 9.27
C GLY A 23 -7.75 48.34 7.83
N GLU A 24 -7.95 49.27 6.90
CA GLU A 24 -7.54 49.07 5.50
C GLU A 24 -6.03 48.86 5.33
N TYR A 25 -5.19 49.56 6.10
CA TYR A 25 -3.74 49.36 6.07
C TYR A 25 -3.35 48.00 6.64
N VAL A 26 -3.99 47.56 7.73
CA VAL A 26 -3.78 46.23 8.32
C VAL A 26 -4.16 45.15 7.31
N ASP A 27 -5.31 45.27 6.66
CA ASP A 27 -5.78 44.32 5.65
C ASP A 27 -4.82 44.23 4.47
N LYS A 28 -4.34 45.38 3.95
CA LYS A 28 -3.32 45.42 2.88
C LYS A 28 -2.01 44.78 3.30
N CYS A 29 -1.54 45.06 4.51
CA CYS A 29 -0.33 44.45 5.06
C CYS A 29 -0.48 42.93 5.20
N GLN A 30 -1.62 42.47 5.72
CA GLN A 30 -1.91 41.06 5.86
C GLN A 30 -1.94 40.36 4.49
N GLN A 31 -2.62 40.95 3.50
CA GLN A 31 -2.65 40.44 2.14
C GLN A 31 -1.23 40.31 1.54
N GLN A 32 -0.36 41.32 1.73
CA GLN A 32 1.02 41.25 1.26
C GLN A 32 1.84 40.18 1.97
N ILE A 33 1.65 39.98 3.28
CA ILE A 33 2.31 38.93 4.05
C ILE A 33 1.88 37.55 3.53
N GLU A 34 0.58 37.34 3.31
CA GLU A 34 0.02 36.10 2.78
C GLU A 34 0.54 35.82 1.35
N THR A 35 0.58 36.83 0.47
CA THR A 35 1.14 36.68 -0.89
C THR A 35 2.61 36.28 -0.84
N ARG A 36 3.44 36.98 -0.05
CA ARG A 36 4.87 36.66 0.09
C ARG A 36 5.09 35.29 0.71
N LEU A 37 4.26 34.88 1.67
CA LEU A 37 4.33 33.56 2.26
C LEU A 37 3.99 32.47 1.22
N TYR A 38 2.96 32.66 0.41
CA TYR A 38 2.60 31.71 -0.64
C TYR A 38 3.72 31.57 -1.67
N GLU A 39 4.26 32.68 -2.17
CA GLU A 39 5.41 32.70 -3.06
C GLU A 39 6.62 31.99 -2.44
N ARG A 40 6.82 32.15 -1.13
CA ARG A 40 7.86 31.45 -0.38
C ARG A 40 7.68 29.94 -0.37
N LEU A 41 6.48 29.47 -0.10
CA LEU A 41 6.15 28.04 -0.09
C LEU A 41 6.34 27.41 -1.48
N LEU A 42 6.10 28.14 -2.58
CA LEU A 42 6.25 27.61 -3.95
C LEU A 42 7.68 27.20 -4.33
N HIS A 43 8.71 27.88 -3.80
CA HIS A 43 10.11 27.60 -4.14
C HIS A 43 10.83 26.78 -3.07
N MET A 44 10.47 26.97 -1.79
CA MET A 44 11.17 26.40 -0.65
C MET A 44 11.35 24.88 -0.69
N PHE A 45 10.33 24.16 -1.16
CA PHE A 45 10.33 22.70 -1.19
C PHE A 45 10.99 22.11 -2.44
N LYS A 46 11.53 22.94 -3.33
CA LYS A 46 12.20 22.53 -4.58
C LYS A 46 13.71 22.73 -4.53
N GLU A 47 14.18 23.61 -3.64
CA GLU A 47 15.58 24.02 -3.55
C GLU A 47 16.25 23.38 -2.35
N ASN A 48 17.42 22.76 -2.55
CA ASN A 48 18.22 22.23 -1.46
C ASN A 48 18.62 23.34 -0.47
N GLN A 49 18.28 23.13 0.79
CA GLN A 49 18.73 23.95 1.92
C GLN A 49 19.81 23.20 2.70
N ASP A 50 20.46 23.89 3.66
CA ASP A 50 21.44 23.27 4.56
C ASP A 50 20.80 22.19 5.47
N ASP A 51 19.55 22.38 5.85
CA ASP A 51 18.74 21.44 6.61
C ASP A 51 17.23 21.72 6.42
N ASN A 52 16.39 20.78 6.87
CA ASN A 52 14.94 20.88 6.78
C ASN A 52 14.30 21.95 7.69
N GLN A 53 15.08 22.70 8.49
CA GLN A 53 14.53 23.60 9.51
C GLN A 53 13.86 24.83 8.89
N ASN A 54 14.40 25.35 7.79
CA ASN A 54 13.80 26.50 7.10
C ASN A 54 12.42 26.15 6.53
N ALA A 55 12.30 24.95 5.93
CA ALA A 55 11.06 24.39 5.43
C ALA A 55 10.00 24.25 6.53
N LEU A 56 10.36 23.56 7.61
CA LEU A 56 9.45 23.31 8.74
C LEU A 56 9.08 24.60 9.50
N ARG A 57 9.99 25.57 9.62
CA ARG A 57 9.69 26.87 10.23
C ARG A 57 8.67 27.67 9.43
N THR A 58 8.77 27.62 8.11
CA THR A 58 7.86 28.36 7.24
C THR A 58 6.45 27.75 7.29
N LEU A 59 6.33 26.43 7.45
CA LEU A 59 5.05 25.76 7.66
C LEU A 59 4.45 26.00 9.05
N PHE A 60 5.27 25.93 10.12
CA PHE A 60 4.76 25.76 11.49
C PHE A 60 5.23 26.80 12.51
N ALA A 61 6.37 27.47 12.32
CA ALA A 61 6.96 28.36 13.33
C ALA A 61 6.34 29.75 13.38
N LEU A 62 5.61 30.18 12.34
CA LEU A 62 5.06 31.55 12.26
C LEU A 62 4.08 31.89 13.41
N GLN A 63 3.73 30.93 14.26
CA GLN A 63 2.68 31.08 15.26
C GLN A 63 3.04 30.60 16.67
N ASN A 64 4.13 29.84 16.84
CA ASN A 64 4.50 29.24 18.13
C ASN A 64 5.93 28.68 18.11
N GLU A 65 6.72 28.94 19.16
CA GLU A 65 8.10 28.44 19.30
C GLU A 65 8.18 26.90 19.40
N PHE A 66 7.14 26.27 19.94
CA PHE A 66 7.05 24.81 20.09
C PHE A 66 5.77 24.27 19.43
N PRO A 67 5.78 24.09 18.10
CA PRO A 67 4.57 23.78 17.34
C PRO A 67 4.09 22.34 17.49
N PHE A 68 4.93 21.42 18.00
CA PHE A 68 4.64 19.99 17.98
C PHE A 68 4.41 19.40 19.37
N LYS A 69 3.77 18.24 19.40
CA LYS A 69 3.67 17.30 20.53
C LYS A 69 4.50 16.06 20.19
N SER A 70 5.29 15.58 21.15
CA SER A 70 6.12 14.36 21.00
C SER A 70 5.25 13.09 20.93
N PRO A 71 5.71 12.02 20.24
CA PRO A 71 5.17 10.67 20.41
C PRO A 71 5.28 10.14 21.85
N SER A 72 6.37 10.45 22.55
CA SER A 72 6.73 9.85 23.84
C SER A 72 6.24 10.62 25.07
N SER A 73 5.85 11.87 24.89
CA SER A 73 5.37 12.73 25.99
C SER A 73 4.39 13.79 25.47
N ILE A 74 3.57 14.35 26.37
CA ILE A 74 2.70 15.50 26.05
C ILE A 74 3.52 16.81 25.99
N GLU A 75 4.84 16.73 26.11
CA GLU A 75 5.71 17.89 26.14
C GLU A 75 5.73 18.60 24.77
N LYS A 76 5.99 19.91 24.85
CA LYS A 76 6.02 20.77 23.68
C LYS A 76 7.37 20.59 22.99
N CYS A 77 7.34 20.17 21.73
CA CYS A 77 8.53 19.95 20.92
C CYS A 77 8.77 21.11 19.96
N GLY A 78 10.06 21.46 19.82
CA GLY A 78 10.53 22.42 18.83
C GLY A 78 10.79 21.76 17.48
N ILE A 79 11.02 22.59 16.46
CA ILE A 79 11.30 22.12 15.10
C ILE A 79 12.67 21.41 14.99
N HIS A 80 13.59 21.72 15.89
CA HIS A 80 14.93 21.14 15.93
C HIS A 80 14.94 19.62 16.16
N GLU A 81 13.89 19.05 16.77
CA GLU A 81 13.73 17.60 16.98
C GLU A 81 13.65 16.81 15.67
N LEU A 82 13.24 17.48 14.59
CA LEU A 82 13.13 16.92 13.25
C LEU A 82 14.36 17.21 12.39
N LYS A 83 15.37 17.92 12.91
CA LYS A 83 16.57 18.30 12.14
C LYS A 83 17.31 17.07 11.61
N ASN A 84 17.75 17.14 10.36
CA ASN A 84 18.50 16.09 9.65
C ASN A 84 17.76 14.75 9.52
N LYS A 85 16.44 14.73 9.72
CA LYS A 85 15.59 13.56 9.48
C LYS A 85 14.81 13.74 8.19
N VAL A 86 14.52 12.63 7.52
CA VAL A 86 13.45 12.57 6.52
C VAL A 86 12.11 12.78 7.27
N VAL A 87 11.32 13.76 6.86
CA VAL A 87 10.04 14.07 7.53
C VAL A 87 8.89 13.66 6.64
N ILE A 88 8.12 12.67 7.08
CA ILE A 88 6.89 12.25 6.41
C ILE A 88 5.73 13.03 7.04
N ILE A 89 5.21 14.01 6.32
CA ILE A 89 4.08 14.81 6.75
C ILE A 89 2.78 14.08 6.37
N LEU A 90 2.13 13.49 7.35
CA LEU A 90 0.80 12.89 7.20
C LEU A 90 -0.26 13.99 7.31
N ILE A 91 -0.96 14.24 6.22
CA ILE A 91 -2.01 15.25 6.13
C ILE A 91 -3.34 14.52 6.00
N SER A 92 -4.28 14.83 6.89
CA SER A 92 -5.58 14.17 6.93
C SER A 92 -6.65 15.10 7.50
N LYS A 93 -7.89 14.64 7.48
CA LYS A 93 -8.93 15.21 8.34
C LYS A 93 -8.62 14.96 9.83
N PRO A 94 -9.25 15.70 10.77
CA PRO A 94 -9.04 15.54 12.21
C PRO A 94 -9.44 14.17 12.78
N ASP A 95 -10.33 13.45 12.09
CA ASP A 95 -10.70 12.05 12.32
C ASP A 95 -9.77 11.03 11.65
N LEU A 96 -8.69 11.50 11.03
CA LEU A 96 -7.58 10.72 10.48
C LEU A 96 -8.02 9.68 9.43
N LEU A 97 -8.24 8.45 9.87
CA LEU A 97 -8.71 7.30 9.11
C LEU A 97 -9.57 6.45 10.06
N PRO A 98 -10.41 5.55 9.53
CA PRO A 98 -11.01 4.49 10.35
C PRO A 98 -9.97 3.81 11.26
N ILE A 99 -10.33 3.53 12.52
CA ILE A 99 -9.39 3.11 13.58
C ILE A 99 -8.58 1.86 13.16
N ASP A 100 -9.22 0.93 12.47
CA ASP A 100 -8.61 -0.25 11.87
C ASP A 100 -7.52 0.11 10.86
N LYS A 101 -7.76 1.08 9.97
CA LYS A 101 -6.73 1.59 9.04
C LYS A 101 -5.62 2.35 9.78
N VAL A 102 -5.92 3.09 10.83
CA VAL A 102 -4.89 3.76 11.66
C VAL A 102 -3.97 2.73 12.30
N PHE A 103 -4.53 1.65 12.85
CA PHE A 103 -3.74 0.56 13.41
C PHE A 103 -2.81 -0.06 12.37
N LEU A 104 -3.31 -0.34 11.16
CA LEU A 104 -2.49 -0.85 10.07
C LEU A 104 -1.40 0.14 9.64
N LEU A 105 -1.71 1.44 9.60
CA LEU A 105 -0.75 2.48 9.25
C LEU A 105 0.38 2.54 10.29
N VAL A 106 0.02 2.46 11.57
CA VAL A 106 0.99 2.39 12.68
C VAL A 106 1.87 1.15 12.55
N GLN A 107 1.30 -0.01 12.25
CA GLN A 107 2.06 -1.24 12.04
C GLN A 107 3.07 -1.08 10.88
N GLN A 108 2.63 -0.57 9.73
CA GLN A 108 3.50 -0.36 8.56
C GLN A 108 4.60 0.70 8.77
N THR A 109 4.48 1.54 9.80
CA THR A 109 5.41 2.65 10.06
C THR A 109 6.24 2.49 11.34
N SER A 110 5.93 1.52 12.20
CA SER A 110 6.59 1.34 13.51
C SER A 110 7.56 0.15 13.58
N ASP A 111 7.45 -0.83 12.69
CA ASP A 111 8.24 -2.09 12.74
C ASP A 111 9.76 -1.92 12.51
N HIS A 112 10.23 -0.70 12.26
CA HIS A 112 11.67 -0.38 12.17
C HIS A 112 12.43 -0.58 13.48
N HIS A 113 11.76 -0.56 14.64
CA HIS A 113 12.47 -0.70 15.92
C HIS A 113 12.92 -2.13 16.23
N LEU A 114 12.47 -3.15 15.48
CA LEU A 114 12.61 -4.55 15.91
C LEU A 114 13.53 -5.43 15.07
N GLN A 115 13.99 -5.03 13.87
CA GLN A 115 14.66 -6.01 12.99
C GLN A 115 16.05 -5.69 12.43
N HIS A 116 16.59 -4.47 12.45
CA HIS A 116 18.00 -4.27 12.07
C HIS A 116 18.67 -3.12 12.83
N THR A 117 19.81 -3.45 13.47
CA THR A 117 20.97 -2.60 13.84
C THR A 117 20.72 -1.12 14.10
N GLU A 118 20.95 -0.67 15.35
CA GLU A 118 21.38 0.64 15.92
C GLU A 118 21.43 1.97 15.12
N THR A 119 21.07 2.04 13.84
CA THR A 119 20.61 3.26 13.19
C THR A 119 19.17 3.49 13.62
N GLU A 120 18.98 4.39 14.59
CA GLU A 120 17.70 5.10 14.76
C GLU A 120 17.16 5.41 13.36
N ALA A 121 15.95 4.95 13.03
CA ALA A 121 15.37 5.24 11.73
C ALA A 121 15.44 6.77 11.52
N ASN A 122 16.22 7.22 10.54
CA ASN A 122 16.49 8.64 10.27
C ASN A 122 15.27 9.34 9.64
N TYR A 123 14.06 8.91 9.97
CA TYR A 123 12.82 9.57 9.58
C TYR A 123 11.89 9.77 10.77
N ALA A 124 10.99 10.73 10.63
CA ALA A 124 9.93 11.00 11.59
C ALA A 124 8.62 11.25 10.85
N ILE A 125 7.51 10.80 11.42
CA ILE A 125 6.18 11.12 10.91
C ILE A 125 5.62 12.30 11.70
N LEU A 126 5.12 13.30 10.97
CA LEU A 126 4.46 14.49 11.50
C LEU A 126 3.01 14.53 11.01
N TRP A 127 2.05 14.35 11.93
CA TRP A 127 0.64 14.46 11.64
C TRP A 127 0.16 15.92 11.67
N VAL A 128 -0.44 16.34 10.55
CA VAL A 128 -1.01 17.67 10.29
C VAL A 128 -2.49 17.51 9.94
N PRO A 129 -3.40 17.67 10.91
CA PRO A 129 -4.84 17.59 10.64
C PRO A 129 -5.37 18.89 10.05
N ILE A 130 -6.19 18.79 9.00
CA ILE A 130 -6.86 19.90 8.31
C ILE A 130 -8.36 19.58 8.21
N PRO A 131 -9.26 20.40 8.78
CA PRO A 131 -10.70 20.17 8.69
C PRO A 131 -11.23 20.35 7.27
N SER A 132 -12.31 19.64 6.91
CA SER A 132 -13.00 19.85 5.62
C SER A 132 -13.64 21.24 5.51
N SER A 133 -14.01 21.85 6.64
CA SER A 133 -14.56 23.21 6.73
C SER A 133 -13.46 24.24 6.97
N ARG A 134 -13.76 25.53 6.69
CA ARG A 134 -12.84 26.65 6.99
C ARG A 134 -12.50 26.77 8.47
N GLU A 135 -13.43 26.37 9.33
CA GLU A 135 -13.31 26.44 10.78
C GLU A 135 -13.33 25.04 11.40
N TRP A 136 -12.66 24.90 12.54
CA TRP A 136 -12.66 23.69 13.34
C TRP A 136 -13.97 23.54 14.11
N THR A 137 -14.73 22.49 13.82
CA THR A 137 -15.94 22.14 14.56
C THR A 137 -15.61 21.54 15.93
N HIS A 138 -16.62 21.38 16.79
CA HIS A 138 -16.45 20.65 18.05
C HIS A 138 -16.08 19.18 17.81
N SER A 139 -16.68 18.54 16.80
CA SER A 139 -16.38 17.16 16.42
C SER A 139 -14.92 17.01 15.97
N ASP A 140 -14.42 17.95 15.16
CA ASP A 140 -13.01 17.94 14.72
C ASP A 140 -12.03 17.98 15.89
N LYS A 141 -12.30 18.83 16.89
CA LYS A 141 -11.46 18.94 18.08
C LYS A 141 -11.47 17.66 18.91
N MET A 142 -12.66 17.05 19.09
CA MET A 142 -12.81 15.79 19.81
C MET A 142 -12.04 14.65 19.11
N SER A 143 -12.18 14.53 17.78
CA SER A 143 -11.46 13.54 16.99
C SER A 143 -9.95 13.75 17.06
N PHE A 144 -9.50 14.99 16.95
CA PHE A 144 -8.08 15.33 17.07
C PHE A 144 -7.50 14.95 18.45
N GLU A 145 -8.19 15.29 19.54
CA GLU A 145 -7.76 14.93 20.90
C GLU A 145 -7.71 13.41 21.10
N PHE A 146 -8.67 12.68 20.52
CA PHE A 146 -8.68 11.23 20.54
C PHE A 146 -7.44 10.62 19.85
N PHE A 147 -7.12 11.03 18.63
CA PHE A 147 -5.99 10.45 17.89
C PHE A 147 -4.63 10.97 18.36
N SER A 148 -4.50 12.26 18.66
CA SER A 148 -3.21 12.90 19.00
C SER A 148 -2.59 12.38 20.30
N SER A 149 -3.35 11.65 21.12
CA SER A 149 -2.88 10.99 22.35
C SER A 149 -2.52 9.52 22.16
N ARG A 150 -2.79 8.94 20.99
CA ARG A 150 -2.69 7.49 20.72
C ARG A 150 -1.75 7.15 19.56
N VAL A 151 -1.57 8.05 18.61
CA VAL A 151 -0.65 7.83 17.49
C VAL A 151 0.81 7.98 17.94
N PRO A 152 1.75 7.15 17.43
CA PRO A 152 3.16 7.20 17.80
C PRO A 152 3.94 8.23 16.97
N TRP A 153 3.29 9.29 16.50
CA TRP A 153 3.85 10.29 15.57
C TRP A 153 3.91 11.66 16.21
N PHE A 154 4.80 12.52 15.71
CA PHE A 154 4.74 13.94 16.04
C PHE A 154 3.41 14.49 15.57
N THR A 155 2.81 15.39 16.34
CA THR A 155 1.51 15.98 15.99
C THR A 155 1.58 17.49 16.15
N VAL A 156 0.97 18.25 15.23
CA VAL A 156 0.81 19.70 15.38
C VAL A 156 -0.05 19.98 16.62
N ARG A 157 0.48 20.73 17.59
CA ARG A 157 -0.13 20.93 18.91
C ARG A 157 -1.40 21.78 18.88
N ARG A 158 -1.46 22.77 17.98
CA ARG A 158 -2.60 23.69 17.81
C ARG A 158 -2.94 23.83 16.33
N PRO A 159 -3.52 22.80 15.72
CA PRO A 159 -3.73 22.79 14.27
C PRO A 159 -4.76 23.84 13.82
N TRP A 160 -5.68 24.27 14.69
CA TRP A 160 -6.59 25.39 14.43
C TRP A 160 -5.91 26.75 14.33
N SER A 161 -4.64 26.86 14.75
CA SER A 161 -3.88 28.08 14.56
C SER A 161 -3.29 28.15 13.16
N LEU A 162 -3.03 27.02 12.47
CA LEU A 162 -2.28 26.93 11.21
C LEU A 162 -2.65 28.04 10.22
N ASN A 163 -1.63 28.64 9.61
CA ASN A 163 -1.81 29.77 8.71
C ASN A 163 -2.66 29.36 7.49
N SER A 164 -3.67 30.16 7.16
CA SER A 164 -4.59 29.91 6.04
C SER A 164 -3.88 29.80 4.69
N THR A 165 -2.79 30.54 4.47
CA THR A 165 -1.92 30.44 3.29
C THR A 165 -1.23 29.08 3.21
N VAL A 166 -0.78 28.52 4.33
CA VAL A 166 -0.18 27.17 4.39
C VAL A 166 -1.23 26.12 4.05
N ILE A 167 -2.44 26.21 4.63
CA ILE A 167 -3.56 25.30 4.31
C ILE A 167 -3.90 25.38 2.82
N LYS A 168 -3.98 26.59 2.27
CA LYS A 168 -4.23 26.82 0.84
C LYS A 168 -3.14 26.19 -0.03
N TYR A 169 -1.87 26.37 0.33
CA TYR A 169 -0.74 25.76 -0.37
C TYR A 169 -0.83 24.22 -0.35
N ILE A 170 -1.10 23.62 0.81
CA ILE A 170 -1.28 22.17 0.95
C ILE A 170 -2.42 21.66 0.03
N GLY A 171 -3.55 22.37 0.00
CA GLY A 171 -4.66 21.99 -0.88
C GLY A 171 -4.36 22.14 -2.37
N GLN A 172 -3.63 23.20 -2.77
CA GLN A 172 -3.38 23.53 -4.17
C GLN A 172 -2.17 22.81 -4.76
N GLU A 173 -1.04 22.82 -4.06
CA GLU A 173 0.26 22.34 -4.56
C GLU A 173 0.54 20.89 -4.15
N TRP A 174 0.10 20.47 -2.96
CA TRP A 174 0.18 19.07 -2.53
C TRP A 174 -1.08 18.27 -2.85
N ASN A 175 -2.08 18.89 -3.49
CA ASN A 175 -3.32 18.27 -3.96
C ASN A 175 -4.10 17.51 -2.86
N PHE A 176 -4.04 18.00 -1.62
CA PHE A 176 -4.89 17.48 -0.54
C PHE A 176 -6.34 17.92 -0.78
N LYS A 177 -7.22 16.95 -1.02
CA LYS A 177 -8.64 17.22 -1.31
C LYS A 177 -9.58 16.77 -0.21
N GLU A 178 -9.33 15.63 0.43
CA GLU A 178 -10.01 15.10 1.61
C GLU A 178 -9.33 13.80 2.08
N ASP A 179 -8.90 12.97 1.12
CA ASP A 179 -8.19 11.72 1.38
C ASP A 179 -6.81 11.98 2.00
N PRO A 180 -6.40 11.21 3.02
CA PRO A 180 -5.12 11.40 3.65
C PRO A 180 -3.95 11.17 2.69
N ILE A 181 -2.95 12.05 2.75
CA ILE A 181 -1.73 11.97 1.95
C ILE A 181 -0.50 11.99 2.85
N MET A 182 0.60 11.40 2.37
CA MET A 182 1.89 11.42 3.06
C MET A 182 2.93 12.14 2.20
N VAL A 183 3.19 13.41 2.49
CA VAL A 183 4.21 14.19 1.76
C VAL A 183 5.57 13.95 2.41
N VAL A 184 6.58 13.60 1.62
CA VAL A 184 7.92 13.26 2.11
C VAL A 184 8.88 14.41 1.86
N LEU A 185 9.44 14.95 2.95
CA LEU A 185 10.56 15.88 2.93
C LEU A 185 11.86 15.13 3.22
N ASP A 186 12.89 15.36 2.42
CA ASP A 186 14.24 14.89 2.77
C ASP A 186 14.85 15.69 3.94
N GLN A 187 16.08 15.33 4.29
CA GLN A 187 16.85 16.00 5.36
C GLN A 187 17.14 17.50 5.08
N ASN A 188 17.06 17.93 3.81
CA ASN A 188 17.28 19.31 3.37
C ASN A 188 15.97 20.09 3.24
N GLY A 189 14.82 19.44 3.47
CA GLY A 189 13.49 20.06 3.37
C GLY A 189 12.91 20.10 1.96
N VAL A 190 13.47 19.34 1.01
CA VAL A 190 12.94 19.21 -0.35
C VAL A 190 11.87 18.14 -0.38
N VAL A 191 10.77 18.38 -1.10
CA VAL A 191 9.73 17.36 -1.31
C VAL A 191 10.24 16.32 -2.31
N THR A 192 10.46 15.10 -1.83
CA THR A 192 10.93 13.97 -2.65
C THR A 192 9.81 13.01 -3.06
N ASN A 193 8.65 13.11 -2.43
CA ASN A 193 7.43 12.42 -2.82
C ASN A 193 6.22 13.24 -2.36
N SER A 194 5.28 13.52 -3.27
CA SER A 194 4.06 14.27 -2.96
C SER A 194 2.98 13.41 -2.30
N ASN A 195 3.05 12.08 -2.41
CA ASN A 195 2.16 11.17 -1.69
C ASN A 195 2.74 9.74 -1.59
N ALA A 196 3.43 9.44 -0.50
CA ALA A 196 3.98 8.13 -0.20
C ALA A 196 2.99 7.16 0.46
N MET A 197 1.69 7.47 0.50
CA MET A 197 0.69 6.63 1.16
C MET A 197 0.65 5.22 0.57
N ASP A 198 0.65 5.08 -0.76
CA ASP A 198 0.71 3.77 -1.41
C ASP A 198 2.04 3.06 -1.10
N MET A 199 3.17 3.77 -1.05
CA MET A 199 4.45 3.16 -0.70
C MET A 199 4.44 2.51 0.70
N VAL A 200 3.83 3.19 1.67
CA VAL A 200 3.70 2.68 3.04
C VAL A 200 2.84 1.41 3.07
N TRP A 201 1.75 1.36 2.30
CA TRP A 201 0.91 0.16 2.25
C TRP A 201 1.55 -1.01 1.52
N ILE A 202 2.37 -0.74 0.49
CA ILE A 202 2.97 -1.77 -0.36
C ILE A 202 4.23 -2.35 0.25
N TRP A 203 5.15 -1.50 0.72
CA TRP A 203 6.48 -1.92 1.15
C TRP A 203 6.76 -1.66 2.63
N GLY A 204 5.90 -0.89 3.31
CA GLY A 204 6.09 -0.54 4.72
C GLY A 204 7.50 -0.01 4.97
N PRO A 205 8.26 -0.63 5.88
CA PRO A 205 9.64 -0.22 6.17
C PRO A 205 10.62 -0.22 4.99
N LYS A 206 10.42 -1.10 4.00
CA LYS A 206 11.33 -1.20 2.83
C LYS A 206 11.23 0.01 1.90
N ALA A 207 10.20 0.83 2.06
CA ALA A 207 10.01 2.04 1.28
C ALA A 207 10.97 3.17 1.64
N PHE A 208 11.65 3.15 2.79
CA PHE A 208 12.60 4.19 3.18
C PHE A 208 13.66 4.44 2.08
N PRO A 209 13.94 5.70 1.69
CA PRO A 209 13.52 6.98 2.29
C PRO A 209 12.17 7.55 1.79
N PHE A 210 11.28 6.72 1.25
CA PHE A 210 9.94 7.06 0.77
C PHE A 210 9.91 8.08 -0.37
N SER A 211 11.03 8.24 -1.10
CA SER A 211 11.10 9.09 -2.29
C SER A 211 10.46 8.41 -3.49
N SER A 212 10.00 9.20 -4.46
CA SER A 212 9.51 8.66 -5.74
C SER A 212 10.62 7.93 -6.53
N SER A 213 11.89 8.31 -6.35
CA SER A 213 13.01 7.56 -6.94
C SER A 213 13.13 6.16 -6.31
N ARG A 214 12.99 6.06 -4.98
CA ARG A 214 13.01 4.78 -4.27
C ARG A 214 11.83 3.90 -4.66
N GLU A 215 10.67 4.48 -4.90
CA GLU A 215 9.52 3.75 -5.44
C GLU A 215 9.84 3.11 -6.79
N LYS A 216 10.48 3.85 -7.70
CA LYS A 216 10.91 3.31 -9.01
C LYS A 216 11.89 2.14 -8.85
N GLU A 217 12.91 2.29 -8.01
CA GLU A 217 13.86 1.20 -7.71
C GLU A 217 13.15 -0.05 -7.17
N LEU A 218 12.23 0.11 -6.22
CA LEU A 218 11.49 -1.01 -5.64
C LEU A 218 10.67 -1.76 -6.68
N TRP A 219 10.07 -1.05 -7.64
CA TRP A 219 9.34 -1.69 -8.74
C TRP A 219 10.24 -2.34 -9.79
N GLU A 220 11.47 -1.84 -9.98
CA GLU A 220 12.46 -2.46 -10.88
C GLU A 220 13.06 -3.74 -10.28
N GLU A 221 13.23 -3.80 -8.97
CA GLU A 221 13.69 -4.98 -8.23
C GLU A 221 12.61 -6.07 -8.12
N GLU A 222 11.33 -5.70 -8.20
CA GLU A 222 10.22 -6.60 -7.92
C GLU A 222 9.83 -7.44 -9.14
N ASN A 223 9.84 -8.77 -8.98
CA ASN A 223 9.24 -9.69 -9.93
C ASN A 223 7.84 -10.07 -9.40
N TRP A 224 6.78 -9.80 -10.16
CA TRP A 224 5.40 -10.05 -9.72
C TRP A 224 5.14 -11.53 -9.40
N MET A 225 4.96 -11.84 -8.11
CA MET A 225 4.84 -13.19 -7.57
C MET A 225 3.75 -13.31 -6.50
N VAL A 226 3.35 -14.55 -6.18
CA VAL A 226 2.54 -14.84 -4.98
C VAL A 226 3.22 -14.30 -3.73
N ASP A 227 4.56 -14.38 -3.69
CA ASP A 227 5.39 -13.74 -2.67
C ASP A 227 5.03 -12.26 -2.52
N PHE A 228 5.10 -11.48 -3.60
CA PHE A 228 4.79 -10.06 -3.54
C PHE A 228 3.38 -9.78 -2.97
N MET A 229 2.38 -10.61 -3.26
CA MET A 229 1.03 -10.46 -2.71
C MET A 229 0.95 -10.70 -1.20
N ILE A 230 1.73 -11.66 -0.66
CA ILE A 230 1.60 -12.11 0.74
C ILE A 230 2.72 -11.64 1.67
N ASN A 231 3.83 -11.15 1.10
CA ASN A 231 5.00 -10.71 1.86
C ASN A 231 4.66 -9.53 2.79
N GLY A 232 5.23 -9.53 4.00
CA GLY A 232 4.98 -8.49 5.00
C GLY A 232 3.60 -8.54 5.68
N ILE A 233 2.69 -9.42 5.25
CA ILE A 233 1.34 -9.55 5.85
C ILE A 233 1.36 -10.56 7.00
N ASN A 234 2.01 -11.70 6.79
CA ASN A 234 2.11 -12.76 7.80
C ASN A 234 3.46 -13.48 7.70
N PRO A 235 4.28 -13.48 8.76
CA PRO A 235 5.58 -14.16 8.76
C PRO A 235 5.51 -15.65 8.38
N LEU A 236 4.40 -16.33 8.69
CA LEU A 236 4.19 -17.72 8.30
C LEU A 236 4.12 -17.88 6.78
N LEU A 237 3.48 -16.94 6.09
CA LEU A 237 3.34 -16.98 4.64
C LEU A 237 4.69 -16.71 3.96
N SER A 238 5.46 -15.73 4.44
CA SER A 238 6.82 -15.48 3.98
C SER A 238 7.70 -16.73 4.12
N LYS A 239 7.64 -17.40 5.27
CA LYS A 239 8.37 -18.66 5.49
C LYS A 239 7.98 -19.76 4.49
N TRP A 240 6.69 -19.93 4.20
CA TRP A 240 6.26 -20.95 3.25
C TRP A 240 6.67 -20.65 1.81
N VAL A 241 6.74 -19.37 1.46
CA VAL A 241 7.26 -18.93 0.17
C VAL A 241 8.74 -19.26 0.04
N GLU A 242 9.55 -18.91 1.05
CA GLU A 242 10.99 -19.22 1.12
C GLU A 242 11.27 -20.72 1.06
N GLU A 243 10.43 -21.53 1.72
CA GLU A 243 10.50 -23.00 1.66
C GLU A 243 10.05 -23.59 0.31
N GLY A 244 9.58 -22.76 -0.63
CA GLY A 244 9.14 -23.20 -1.96
C GLY A 244 7.87 -24.05 -1.95
N LYS A 245 7.02 -23.90 -0.93
CA LYS A 245 5.79 -24.68 -0.76
C LYS A 245 4.74 -24.33 -1.80
N ASN A 246 3.88 -25.30 -2.12
CA ASN A 246 2.68 -25.02 -2.89
C ASN A 246 1.65 -24.33 -2.00
N LEU A 247 1.09 -23.24 -2.49
CA LEU A 247 0.13 -22.40 -1.78
C LEU A 247 -1.20 -22.39 -2.53
N CYS A 248 -2.29 -22.45 -1.77
CA CYS A 248 -3.65 -22.24 -2.24
C CYS A 248 -4.26 -21.10 -1.41
N LEU A 249 -4.39 -19.94 -2.03
CA LEU A 249 -5.03 -18.77 -1.43
C LEU A 249 -6.47 -18.74 -1.88
N TYR A 250 -7.41 -18.52 -0.97
CA TYR A 250 -8.83 -18.49 -1.33
C TYR A 250 -9.62 -17.47 -0.51
N GLY A 251 -10.78 -17.10 -1.03
CA GLY A 251 -11.69 -16.17 -0.38
C GLY A 251 -13.13 -16.33 -0.82
N SER A 252 -14.05 -16.14 0.12
CA SER A 252 -15.51 -16.17 -0.08
C SER A 252 -16.19 -15.54 1.13
N ASN A 253 -17.41 -15.04 0.96
CA ASN A 253 -18.30 -14.64 2.04
C ASN A 253 -19.37 -15.71 2.37
N ASN A 254 -19.32 -16.87 1.70
CA ASN A 254 -20.25 -17.98 1.88
C ASN A 254 -19.59 -19.11 2.68
N ILE A 255 -20.00 -19.28 3.95
CA ILE A 255 -19.42 -20.29 4.84
C ILE A 255 -19.68 -21.73 4.36
N ASP A 256 -20.82 -21.99 3.73
CA ASP A 256 -21.16 -23.34 3.26
C ASP A 256 -20.26 -23.73 2.08
N TRP A 257 -20.02 -22.79 1.17
CA TRP A 257 -19.03 -22.98 0.11
C TRP A 257 -17.62 -23.18 0.68
N ILE A 258 -17.23 -22.44 1.72
CA ILE A 258 -15.91 -22.60 2.37
C ILE A 258 -15.76 -24.00 2.97
N ARG A 259 -16.80 -24.55 3.60
CA ARG A 259 -16.79 -25.92 4.14
C ARG A 259 -16.66 -26.95 3.02
N GLU A 260 -17.46 -26.82 1.95
CA GLU A 260 -17.42 -27.72 0.79
C GLU A 260 -16.05 -27.69 0.11
N PHE A 261 -15.50 -26.49 -0.10
CA PHE A 261 -14.18 -26.30 -0.67
C PHE A 261 -13.09 -26.95 0.18
N ASN A 262 -13.10 -26.75 1.50
CA ASN A 262 -12.08 -27.34 2.38
C ASN A 262 -12.20 -28.86 2.48
N ALA A 263 -13.41 -29.43 2.48
CA ALA A 263 -13.60 -30.88 2.39
C ALA A 263 -12.96 -31.45 1.10
N THR A 264 -13.16 -30.74 0.00
CA THR A 264 -12.62 -31.10 -1.30
C THR A 264 -11.09 -31.00 -1.35
N ILE A 265 -10.52 -29.90 -0.88
CA ILE A 265 -9.07 -29.69 -0.81
C ILE A 265 -8.39 -30.69 0.13
N ASN A 266 -9.05 -31.09 1.22
CA ASN A 266 -8.52 -32.12 2.11
C ASN A 266 -8.42 -33.49 1.42
N THR A 267 -9.27 -33.77 0.44
CA THR A 267 -9.15 -34.96 -0.41
C THR A 267 -7.89 -34.89 -1.28
N ILE A 268 -7.60 -33.70 -1.83
CA ILE A 268 -6.39 -33.42 -2.61
C ILE A 268 -5.11 -33.57 -1.77
N LYS A 269 -5.12 -33.04 -0.54
CA LYS A 269 -4.01 -33.18 0.42
C LYS A 269 -3.77 -34.64 0.82
N SER A 270 -4.84 -35.38 1.11
CA SER A 270 -4.77 -36.78 1.55
C SER A 270 -4.19 -37.72 0.50
N ALA A 271 -4.27 -37.37 -0.78
CA ALA A 271 -3.63 -38.13 -1.85
C ALA A 271 -2.12 -37.87 -2.00
N GLY A 272 -1.50 -37.14 -1.07
CA GLY A 272 -0.06 -36.91 -1.01
C GLY A 272 0.42 -35.59 -1.62
N THR A 273 -0.49 -34.69 -2.01
CA THR A 273 -0.13 -33.37 -2.51
C THR A 273 0.24 -32.45 -1.35
N GLN A 274 1.51 -32.05 -1.25
CA GLN A 274 1.93 -31.04 -0.28
C GLN A 274 1.37 -29.67 -0.69
N LEU A 275 0.37 -29.19 0.04
CA LEU A 275 -0.35 -27.95 -0.25
C LEU A 275 -0.73 -27.24 1.04
N GLU A 276 -0.32 -25.98 1.17
CA GLU A 276 -0.78 -25.10 2.26
C GLU A 276 -1.96 -24.27 1.78
N VAL A 277 -3.01 -24.18 2.60
CA VAL A 277 -4.28 -23.55 2.22
C VAL A 277 -4.59 -22.41 3.17
N VAL A 278 -4.81 -21.23 2.60
CA VAL A 278 -4.91 -19.98 3.35
C VAL A 278 -6.16 -19.23 2.96
N TYR A 279 -7.01 -18.96 3.95
CA TYR A 279 -8.12 -18.04 3.78
C TYR A 279 -7.65 -16.59 3.86
N ILE A 280 -7.87 -15.84 2.77
CA ILE A 280 -7.52 -14.42 2.63
C ILE A 280 -8.76 -13.50 2.70
N GLY A 281 -9.96 -14.07 2.70
CA GLY A 281 -11.20 -13.29 2.75
C GLY A 281 -11.60 -12.67 1.41
N CYS A 282 -12.55 -11.75 1.45
CA CYS A 282 -13.08 -11.07 0.27
C CYS A 282 -12.77 -9.57 0.29
N LYS A 283 -12.86 -8.94 -0.89
CA LYS A 283 -12.74 -7.49 -1.05
C LYS A 283 -13.76 -6.79 -0.13
N ASN A 284 -13.35 -5.68 0.49
CA ASN A 284 -14.14 -4.96 1.50
C ASN A 284 -14.58 -5.85 2.67
N PRO A 285 -13.63 -6.36 3.46
CA PRO A 285 -13.94 -7.27 4.56
C PRO A 285 -14.83 -6.57 5.60
N ALA A 286 -16.06 -7.06 5.74
CA ALA A 286 -17.02 -6.62 6.74
C ALA A 286 -17.04 -7.58 7.95
N GLU A 287 -17.87 -7.30 8.96
CA GLU A 287 -18.08 -8.17 10.13
C GLU A 287 -18.37 -9.64 9.76
N ILE A 288 -18.99 -9.89 8.60
CA ILE A 288 -19.20 -11.25 8.08
C ILE A 288 -17.90 -12.04 7.90
N VAL A 289 -16.83 -11.39 7.43
CA VAL A 289 -15.53 -12.04 7.24
C VAL A 289 -14.90 -12.41 8.58
N LYS A 290 -15.12 -11.60 9.61
CA LYS A 290 -14.67 -11.92 10.97
C LYS A 290 -15.37 -13.16 11.52
N ALA A 291 -16.69 -13.25 11.38
CA ALA A 291 -17.45 -14.44 11.78
C ALA A 291 -17.03 -15.70 11.00
N ILE A 292 -16.69 -15.54 9.71
CA ILE A 292 -16.15 -16.63 8.89
C ILE A 292 -14.77 -17.09 9.39
N ILE A 293 -13.87 -16.16 9.69
CA ILE A 293 -12.55 -16.48 10.26
C ILE A 293 -12.72 -17.26 11.57
N ASP A 294 -13.59 -16.79 12.47
CA ASP A 294 -13.87 -17.47 13.73
C ASP A 294 -14.40 -18.90 13.50
N THR A 295 -15.26 -19.08 12.49
CA THR A 295 -15.80 -20.41 12.12
C THR A 295 -14.71 -21.32 11.55
N ILE A 296 -13.85 -20.80 10.66
CA ILE A 296 -12.72 -21.55 10.08
C ILE A 296 -11.78 -22.03 11.18
N ASP A 297 -11.48 -21.18 12.17
CA ASP A 297 -10.59 -21.51 13.28
C ASP A 297 -11.22 -22.53 14.24
N GLN A 298 -12.52 -22.40 14.54
CA GLN A 298 -13.27 -23.34 15.38
C GLN A 298 -13.38 -24.73 14.73
N GLU A 299 -13.71 -24.77 13.44
CA GLU A 299 -13.86 -26.02 12.67
C GLU A 299 -12.52 -26.57 12.16
N LYS A 300 -11.42 -25.82 12.32
CA LYS A 300 -10.07 -26.16 11.83
C LYS A 300 -10.03 -26.50 10.34
N LEU A 301 -10.76 -25.72 9.53
CA LEU A 301 -10.89 -26.00 8.09
C LEU A 301 -9.57 -25.75 7.34
N SER A 302 -8.89 -24.65 7.63
CA SER A 302 -7.64 -24.23 6.99
C SER A 302 -6.88 -23.23 7.87
N THR A 303 -5.73 -22.74 7.40
CA THR A 303 -5.06 -21.60 8.04
C THR A 303 -5.78 -20.32 7.64
N SER A 304 -6.18 -19.49 8.60
CA SER A 304 -6.81 -18.19 8.34
C SER A 304 -5.84 -17.02 8.59
N LEU A 305 -5.98 -15.95 7.81
CA LEU A 305 -5.41 -14.66 8.22
C LEU A 305 -6.33 -14.02 9.27
N SER A 306 -5.72 -13.37 10.27
CA SER A 306 -6.50 -12.56 11.21
C SER A 306 -7.19 -11.42 10.48
N PHE A 307 -8.33 -10.96 10.99
CA PHE A 307 -9.13 -9.91 10.34
C PHE A 307 -8.32 -8.66 9.96
N PRO A 308 -7.42 -8.11 10.81
CA PRO A 308 -6.56 -6.98 10.41
C PRO A 308 -5.60 -7.32 9.26
N LYS A 309 -5.06 -8.55 9.21
CA LYS A 309 -4.18 -8.99 8.12
C LYS A 309 -4.94 -9.16 6.80
N VAL A 310 -6.20 -9.58 6.84
CA VAL A 310 -7.10 -9.58 5.68
C VAL A 310 -7.31 -8.16 5.18
N GLN A 311 -7.60 -7.21 6.08
CA GLN A 311 -7.75 -5.80 5.72
C GLN A 311 -6.48 -5.23 5.09
N LEU A 312 -5.32 -5.53 5.66
CA LEU A 312 -4.02 -5.13 5.12
C LEU A 312 -3.78 -5.71 3.73
N PHE A 313 -4.08 -7.00 3.52
CA PHE A 313 -3.94 -7.65 2.21
C PHE A 313 -4.71 -6.89 1.12
N TRP A 314 -5.98 -6.60 1.36
CA TRP A 314 -6.82 -5.93 0.38
C TRP A 314 -6.43 -4.47 0.17
N LEU A 315 -6.12 -3.75 1.25
CA LEU A 315 -5.63 -2.37 1.17
C LEU A 315 -4.32 -2.27 0.39
N ARG A 316 -3.40 -3.20 0.63
CA ARG A 316 -2.12 -3.31 -0.09
C ARG A 316 -2.33 -3.62 -1.56
N LEU A 317 -3.21 -4.55 -1.89
CA LEU A 317 -3.53 -4.91 -3.26
C LEU A 317 -4.19 -3.75 -4.03
N GLU A 318 -5.06 -2.99 -3.39
CA GLU A 318 -5.62 -1.75 -3.97
C GLU A 318 -4.55 -0.68 -4.16
N SER A 319 -3.64 -0.53 -3.19
CA SER A 319 -2.52 0.42 -3.28
C SER A 319 -1.56 0.06 -4.42
N ILE A 320 -1.27 -1.23 -4.62
CA ILE A 320 -0.54 -1.74 -5.79
C ILE A 320 -1.21 -1.30 -7.09
N LYS A 321 -2.53 -1.54 -7.22
CA LYS A 321 -3.30 -1.17 -8.42
C LYS A 321 -3.26 0.35 -8.66
N ARG A 322 -3.26 1.16 -7.60
CA ARG A 322 -3.10 2.62 -7.71
C ARG A 322 -1.69 3.03 -8.11
N SER A 323 -0.66 2.56 -7.41
CA SER A 323 0.74 2.93 -7.68
C SER A 323 1.14 2.63 -9.13
N ILE A 324 0.78 1.44 -9.64
CA ILE A 324 1.04 1.05 -11.04
C ILE A 324 0.38 1.99 -12.06
N ARG A 325 -0.85 2.45 -11.80
CA ARG A 325 -1.54 3.40 -12.69
C ARG A 325 -0.86 4.78 -12.75
N HIS A 326 -0.12 5.14 -11.71
CA HIS A 326 0.59 6.42 -11.64
C HIS A 326 2.05 6.34 -12.14
N GLN A 327 2.58 5.13 -12.38
CA GLN A 327 3.89 5.00 -12.97
C GLN A 327 3.89 5.34 -14.46
N ASP A 328 5.00 5.92 -14.91
CA ASP A 328 5.32 5.98 -16.34
C ASP A 328 5.34 4.54 -16.88
N HIS A 329 4.57 4.24 -17.92
CA HIS A 329 4.42 2.90 -18.49
C HIS A 329 5.80 2.26 -18.83
N THR A 330 6.32 1.43 -17.92
CA THR A 330 7.47 0.59 -18.17
C THR A 330 7.00 -0.81 -18.58
N THR A 331 7.80 -1.52 -19.38
CA THR A 331 7.49 -2.90 -19.81
C THR A 331 7.26 -3.84 -18.62
N THR A 332 7.87 -3.57 -17.47
CA THR A 332 7.64 -4.30 -16.23
C THR A 332 6.28 -3.94 -15.64
N SER A 333 5.99 -2.65 -15.41
CA SER A 333 4.71 -2.18 -14.87
C SER A 333 3.51 -2.69 -15.67
N ASP A 334 3.60 -2.72 -17.01
CA ASP A 334 2.51 -3.23 -17.86
C ASP A 334 2.30 -4.75 -17.72
N LYS A 335 3.38 -5.54 -17.57
CA LYS A 335 3.27 -6.98 -17.29
C LYS A 335 2.62 -7.23 -15.93
N ILE A 336 3.00 -6.44 -14.93
CA ILE A 336 2.43 -6.51 -13.58
C ILE A 336 0.96 -6.11 -13.61
N ALA A 337 0.61 -5.02 -14.29
CA ALA A 337 -0.76 -4.54 -14.46
C ALA A 337 -1.66 -5.59 -15.11
N ASN A 338 -1.20 -6.26 -16.17
CA ASN A 338 -1.97 -7.30 -16.85
C ASN A 338 -2.24 -8.50 -15.92
N LYS A 339 -1.20 -9.02 -15.24
CA LYS A 339 -1.34 -10.12 -14.27
C LYS A 339 -2.24 -9.72 -13.08
N LEU A 340 -2.14 -8.48 -12.60
CA LEU A 340 -3.00 -7.93 -11.56
C LEU A 340 -4.46 -7.84 -11.98
N SER A 341 -4.73 -7.41 -13.21
CA SER A 341 -6.09 -7.36 -13.75
C SER A 341 -6.71 -8.75 -13.79
N GLU A 342 -5.96 -9.78 -14.20
CA GLU A 342 -6.42 -11.18 -14.12
C GLU A 342 -6.75 -11.62 -12.67
N LEU A 343 -5.95 -11.18 -11.69
CA LEU A 343 -6.13 -11.52 -10.27
C LEU A 343 -7.23 -10.71 -9.58
N ILE A 344 -7.42 -9.43 -9.91
CA ILE A 344 -8.33 -8.50 -9.22
C ILE A 344 -9.70 -8.40 -9.88
N ASP A 345 -9.80 -8.45 -11.22
CA ASP A 345 -11.01 -8.02 -11.94
C ASP A 345 -12.20 -9.00 -11.87
N PHE A 346 -12.08 -10.14 -11.16
CA PHE A 346 -13.23 -11.03 -10.86
C PHE A 346 -13.83 -10.82 -9.46
N ASN A 347 -13.23 -9.97 -8.64
CA ASN A 347 -13.59 -9.86 -7.22
C ASN A 347 -14.71 -8.86 -6.93
N ASP A 348 -15.41 -8.38 -7.95
CA ASP A 348 -16.45 -7.35 -7.85
C ASP A 348 -17.86 -7.90 -7.52
N ASP A 349 -18.07 -9.22 -7.49
CA ASP A 349 -19.43 -9.82 -7.38
C ASP A 349 -19.67 -10.74 -6.16
N ASN A 350 -18.93 -10.61 -5.05
CA ASN A 350 -19.02 -11.59 -3.93
C ASN A 350 -18.74 -13.05 -4.34
N LYS A 351 -18.13 -13.27 -5.51
CA LYS A 351 -17.83 -14.61 -6.02
C LYS A 351 -16.68 -15.22 -5.24
N SER A 352 -16.78 -16.52 -4.98
CA SER A 352 -15.70 -17.26 -4.34
C SER A 352 -14.54 -17.41 -5.32
N TRP A 353 -13.31 -17.25 -4.82
CA TRP A 353 -12.11 -17.26 -5.66
C TRP A 353 -11.03 -18.13 -5.04
N VAL A 354 -10.22 -18.75 -5.90
CA VAL A 354 -9.07 -19.58 -5.51
C VAL A 354 -7.88 -19.25 -6.40
N VAL A 355 -6.70 -19.15 -5.82
CA VAL A 355 -5.43 -18.94 -6.50
C VAL A 355 -4.43 -19.99 -6.01
N PHE A 356 -3.87 -20.76 -6.94
CA PHE A 356 -2.79 -21.69 -6.69
C PHE A 356 -1.46 -21.11 -7.18
N GLY A 357 -0.41 -21.31 -6.39
CA GLY A 357 0.95 -20.93 -6.74
C GLY A 357 1.98 -21.78 -6.00
N LYS A 358 3.26 -21.51 -6.22
CA LYS A 358 4.37 -22.20 -5.56
C LYS A 358 5.51 -21.23 -5.25
N GLY A 359 5.86 -21.08 -3.98
CA GLY A 359 6.99 -20.26 -3.56
C GLY A 359 7.04 -18.90 -4.26
N SER A 360 8.24 -18.53 -4.71
CA SER A 360 8.53 -17.38 -5.56
C SER A 360 8.46 -17.72 -7.07
N SER A 361 7.59 -18.65 -7.47
CA SER A 361 7.38 -18.95 -8.89
C SER A 361 6.39 -17.98 -9.53
N ASP A 362 6.65 -17.60 -10.78
CA ASP A 362 5.72 -16.85 -11.64
C ASP A 362 4.50 -17.68 -12.05
N ASP A 363 4.56 -19.00 -11.82
CA ASP A 363 3.55 -19.94 -12.24
C ASP A 363 2.35 -19.94 -11.29
N VAL A 364 1.33 -19.16 -11.63
CA VAL A 364 0.08 -19.00 -10.86
C VAL A 364 -1.11 -19.42 -11.73
N ILE A 365 -2.13 -20.00 -11.09
CA ILE A 365 -3.43 -20.21 -11.72
C ILE A 365 -4.55 -19.78 -10.78
N LYS A 366 -5.49 -19.02 -11.33
CA LYS A 366 -6.71 -18.61 -10.65
C LYS A 366 -7.89 -19.41 -11.16
N LEU A 367 -8.70 -19.93 -10.25
CA LEU A 367 -9.92 -20.67 -10.52
C LEU A 367 -11.12 -19.94 -9.93
N ASP A 368 -12.18 -19.82 -10.72
CA ASP A 368 -13.53 -19.48 -10.25
C ASP A 368 -14.27 -20.75 -9.77
N GLU A 369 -15.51 -20.60 -9.33
CA GLU A 369 -16.29 -21.73 -8.79
C GLU A 369 -16.52 -22.86 -9.81
N ASP A 370 -16.71 -22.55 -11.10
CA ASP A 370 -16.98 -23.54 -12.13
C ASP A 370 -15.70 -24.31 -12.50
N LYS A 371 -14.60 -23.58 -12.74
CA LYS A 371 -13.29 -24.19 -12.99
C LYS A 371 -12.76 -24.97 -11.80
N LEU A 372 -13.10 -24.54 -10.58
CA LEU A 372 -12.74 -25.29 -9.38
C LEU A 372 -13.44 -26.64 -9.33
N LYS A 373 -14.73 -26.73 -9.67
CA LYS A 373 -15.45 -28.00 -9.76
C LYS A 373 -14.79 -28.93 -10.78
N GLU A 374 -14.51 -28.42 -11.97
CA GLU A 374 -13.82 -29.17 -13.03
C GLU A 374 -12.40 -29.62 -12.58
N CYS A 375 -11.65 -28.76 -11.89
CA CYS A 375 -10.35 -29.10 -11.31
C CYS A 375 -10.46 -30.31 -10.36
N VAL A 376 -11.49 -30.34 -9.54
CA VAL A 376 -11.70 -31.39 -8.54
C VAL A 376 -12.14 -32.70 -9.20
N GLU A 377 -13.06 -32.62 -10.17
CA GLU A 377 -13.50 -33.78 -10.96
C GLU A 377 -12.32 -34.44 -11.69
N HIS A 378 -11.40 -33.64 -12.22
CA HIS A 378 -10.20 -34.12 -12.90
C HIS A 378 -9.02 -34.42 -11.98
N PHE A 379 -9.18 -34.31 -10.65
CA PHE A 379 -8.09 -34.57 -9.70
C PHE A 379 -7.36 -35.90 -9.91
N PRO A 380 -8.05 -37.05 -10.10
CA PRO A 380 -7.36 -38.33 -10.33
C PRO A 380 -6.49 -38.38 -11.60
N PHE A 381 -6.75 -37.47 -12.55
CA PHE A 381 -6.00 -37.35 -13.80
C PHE A 381 -4.76 -36.47 -13.61
N TRP A 382 -4.94 -35.23 -13.16
CA TRP A 382 -3.82 -34.29 -13.09
C TRP A 382 -2.90 -34.52 -11.89
N CYS A 383 -3.35 -35.17 -10.81
CA CYS A 383 -2.51 -35.44 -9.64
C CYS A 383 -1.24 -36.25 -10.01
N LYS A 384 -1.33 -37.09 -11.04
CA LYS A 384 -0.22 -37.89 -11.59
C LYS A 384 0.85 -37.02 -12.25
N ASN A 385 0.47 -35.84 -12.73
CA ASN A 385 1.34 -34.91 -13.44
C ASN A 385 2.04 -33.92 -12.49
N VAL A 386 1.68 -33.87 -11.20
CA VAL A 386 2.26 -32.91 -10.24
C VAL A 386 3.77 -33.11 -10.09
N ALA A 387 4.25 -34.36 -10.11
CA ALA A 387 5.67 -34.67 -10.00
C ALA A 387 6.49 -34.19 -11.22
N SER A 388 5.89 -34.16 -12.41
CA SER A 388 6.57 -33.79 -13.66
C SER A 388 6.36 -32.32 -14.06
N MET A 389 5.18 -31.75 -13.79
CA MET A 389 4.78 -30.41 -14.26
C MET A 389 4.67 -29.38 -13.13
N GLY A 390 4.84 -29.79 -11.87
CA GLY A 390 4.49 -28.98 -10.71
C GLY A 390 2.97 -28.87 -10.52
N LEU A 391 2.54 -28.31 -9.38
CA LEU A 391 1.10 -28.22 -9.04
C LEU A 391 0.32 -27.42 -10.08
N VAL A 392 0.79 -26.22 -10.40
CA VAL A 392 0.09 -25.28 -11.27
C VAL A 392 0.05 -25.77 -12.71
N GLY A 393 1.17 -26.28 -13.24
CA GLY A 393 1.22 -26.94 -14.54
C GLY A 393 0.31 -28.17 -14.64
N ALA A 394 0.25 -28.98 -13.60
CA ALA A 394 -0.65 -30.13 -13.54
C ALA A 394 -2.13 -29.69 -13.58
N ILE A 395 -2.52 -28.70 -12.77
CA ILE A 395 -3.89 -28.18 -12.78
C ILE A 395 -4.27 -27.63 -14.16
N ARG A 396 -3.37 -26.90 -14.86
CA ARG A 396 -3.66 -26.44 -16.24
C ARG A 396 -3.94 -27.58 -17.21
N SER A 397 -3.19 -28.68 -17.09
CA SER A 397 -3.40 -29.85 -17.94
C SER A 397 -4.79 -30.49 -17.78
N ALA A 398 -5.52 -30.18 -16.69
CA ALA A 398 -6.90 -30.61 -16.52
C ALA A 398 -7.88 -29.87 -17.44
N PHE A 399 -7.63 -28.58 -17.67
CA PHE A 399 -8.52 -27.70 -18.46
C PHE A 399 -8.21 -27.71 -19.96
N GLU A 400 -7.00 -28.12 -20.34
CA GLU A 400 -6.58 -28.18 -21.74
C GLU A 400 -7.21 -29.37 -22.51
N GLY A 401 -8.10 -30.13 -21.86
CA GLY A 401 -8.73 -31.32 -22.39
C GLY A 401 -7.73 -32.48 -22.53
N PRO A 402 -8.17 -33.74 -22.58
CA PRO A 402 -7.30 -34.80 -23.03
C PRO A 402 -6.92 -34.49 -24.47
N TYR A 403 -5.64 -34.23 -24.73
CA TYR A 403 -5.10 -34.38 -26.08
C TYR A 403 -5.57 -35.77 -26.52
N ASP A 404 -6.37 -35.77 -27.57
CA ASP A 404 -7.29 -36.77 -28.09
C ASP A 404 -6.58 -38.06 -28.52
N GLY A 405 -5.86 -38.70 -27.60
CA GLY A 405 -5.13 -39.95 -27.81
C GLY A 405 -4.12 -39.96 -28.96
N GLY A 406 -3.99 -38.86 -29.71
CA GLY A 406 -3.10 -38.72 -30.83
C GLY A 406 -1.66 -38.74 -30.35
N LYS A 407 -0.83 -39.53 -31.04
CA LYS A 407 0.62 -39.38 -30.93
C LYS A 407 0.95 -37.94 -31.34
N CYS A 408 1.62 -37.21 -30.45
CA CYS A 408 2.15 -35.90 -30.79
C CYS A 408 3.43 -36.13 -31.58
N ASP A 409 3.40 -35.82 -32.89
CA ASP A 409 4.55 -35.98 -33.78
C ASP A 409 5.41 -34.71 -33.84
N HIS A 410 5.30 -33.83 -32.85
CA HIS A 410 6.09 -32.60 -32.80
C HIS A 410 7.54 -32.93 -32.45
N VAL A 411 8.46 -32.58 -33.35
CA VAL A 411 9.90 -32.77 -33.19
C VAL A 411 10.56 -31.41 -33.15
N GLU A 412 11.28 -31.13 -32.07
CA GLU A 412 12.11 -29.96 -31.92
C GLU A 412 13.58 -30.40 -32.01
N VAL A 413 14.31 -29.82 -32.97
CA VAL A 413 15.73 -30.16 -33.20
C VAL A 413 16.59 -29.08 -32.56
N VAL A 414 17.23 -29.43 -31.45
CA VAL A 414 18.18 -28.54 -30.77
C VAL A 414 19.60 -28.92 -31.18
N PRO A 415 20.41 -27.99 -31.73
CA PRO A 415 21.80 -28.27 -32.10
C PRO A 415 22.62 -28.72 -30.90
N TYR A 416 23.37 -29.82 -31.06
CA TYR A 416 24.21 -30.33 -30.00
C TYR A 416 25.45 -29.44 -29.85
N GLY A 417 25.36 -28.40 -29.01
CA GLY A 417 26.49 -27.51 -28.75
C GLY A 417 26.18 -26.21 -27.99
N GLU A 418 24.95 -25.70 -28.00
CA GLU A 418 24.67 -24.37 -27.44
C GLU A 418 24.28 -24.36 -25.95
N GLU A 419 23.81 -25.49 -25.40
CA GLU A 419 23.54 -25.62 -23.96
C GLU A 419 24.24 -26.86 -23.40
N GLY A 420 25.40 -26.65 -22.78
CA GLY A 420 26.14 -27.70 -22.09
C GLY A 420 25.27 -28.42 -21.06
N LEU A 421 25.22 -29.75 -21.17
CA LEU A 421 24.88 -30.73 -20.11
C LEU A 421 23.91 -30.24 -19.02
N SER A 422 22.76 -29.68 -19.40
CA SER A 422 21.62 -29.57 -18.49
C SER A 422 20.62 -30.64 -18.87
N ASP A 423 20.26 -31.46 -17.89
CA ASP A 423 19.25 -32.52 -17.98
C ASP A 423 17.83 -31.90 -18.04
N LYS A 424 17.69 -30.79 -18.78
CA LYS A 424 16.43 -30.06 -18.92
C LYS A 424 15.51 -30.88 -19.81
N GLN A 425 14.48 -31.43 -19.20
CA GLN A 425 13.41 -32.09 -19.92
C GLN A 425 12.59 -31.04 -20.68
N LEU A 426 12.72 -31.03 -22.01
CA LEU A 426 12.00 -30.11 -22.88
C LEU A 426 10.50 -30.42 -22.86
N ILE A 427 9.68 -29.38 -22.85
CA ILE A 427 8.22 -29.48 -22.87
C ILE A 427 7.74 -29.10 -24.26
N CYS A 428 6.96 -29.98 -24.89
CA CYS A 428 6.45 -29.75 -26.24
C CYS A 428 5.58 -28.47 -26.28
N ALA A 429 5.92 -27.52 -27.16
CA ALA A 429 5.17 -26.26 -27.27
C ALA A 429 3.69 -26.46 -27.65
N LEU A 430 3.35 -27.57 -28.33
CA LEU A 430 2.01 -27.87 -28.81
C LEU A 430 1.17 -28.69 -27.83
N CYS A 431 1.69 -29.81 -27.32
CA CYS A 431 0.92 -30.73 -26.47
C CYS A 431 1.28 -30.64 -24.98
N LYS A 432 2.24 -29.78 -24.63
CA LYS A 432 2.72 -29.52 -23.25
C LYS A 432 3.19 -30.76 -22.47
N ARG A 433 3.42 -31.89 -23.16
CA ARG A 433 3.99 -33.12 -22.58
C ARG A 433 5.53 -33.09 -22.59
N PRO A 434 6.19 -33.82 -21.67
CA PRO A 434 7.63 -34.03 -21.70
C PRO A 434 8.06 -34.66 -23.03
N MET A 435 9.04 -34.06 -23.70
CA MET A 435 9.61 -34.60 -24.93
C MET A 435 10.65 -35.68 -24.61
N GLN A 436 10.66 -36.73 -25.43
CA GLN A 436 11.65 -37.79 -25.34
C GLN A 436 12.88 -37.40 -26.15
N LYS A 437 14.07 -37.55 -25.54
CA LYS A 437 15.34 -37.18 -26.16
C LYS A 437 15.78 -38.23 -27.18
N PHE A 438 16.03 -37.80 -28.41
CA PHE A 438 16.64 -38.61 -29.46
C PHE A 438 17.86 -37.89 -30.03
N PHE A 439 18.91 -38.63 -30.37
CA PHE A 439 20.10 -38.08 -31.01
C PHE A 439 20.01 -38.26 -32.53
N LEU A 440 20.17 -37.16 -33.27
CA LEU A 440 20.24 -37.14 -34.73
C LEU A 440 21.68 -36.82 -35.15
N TYR A 441 22.28 -37.70 -35.93
CA TYR A 441 23.58 -37.46 -36.56
C TYR A 441 23.34 -37.01 -38.00
N LYS A 442 23.91 -35.87 -38.37
CA LYS A 442 23.92 -35.37 -39.76
C LYS A 442 25.35 -35.48 -40.29
N CYS A 443 25.51 -35.86 -41.56
CA CYS A 443 26.83 -35.81 -42.21
C CYS A 443 27.29 -34.35 -42.32
N ASP A 444 28.56 -34.09 -42.02
CA ASP A 444 29.20 -32.85 -42.40
C ASP A 444 29.37 -32.82 -43.93
N GLU A 445 28.96 -31.71 -44.56
CA GLU A 445 29.24 -31.42 -45.97
C GLU A 445 30.61 -30.78 -46.15
#